data_AF-A0A926U123-F1
#
_entry.id   AF-A0A926U123-F1
#
_cell.length_a   1.000
_cell.length_b   1.000
_cell.length_c   1.000
_cell.angle_alpha   90.00
_cell.angle_beta   90.00
_cell.angle_gamma   90.00
#
_symmetry.space_group_name_H-M   'P 1'
#
loop_
_entity.id
_entity.type
_entity.pdbx_description
1 polymer ?
#
loop_
_entity_poly.entity_id
_entity_poly.type
_entity_poly.pdbx_seq_one_letter_code
_entity_poly.pdbx_strand_id
1 'polypeptide(L)'
;MNFPSHNPPSLEESAGYDRRTLNYIQNAAAHGLYEIRGLGAKRRLPHFDDLVFLGASLTRYPLEGYREKCVTKTILGTRYASKPIELEMPITIAGMSFGSLSANVKEAIGLAATEVGTSTTTGDGGMTPEERLSSKTLIYQCLPSRYGFNPDDVRKADAIEIVIGQGAKPGGGGMLLGQKINPRVAEMRTLPEGVDQRSACRHPDWTGPDDLTIKIQELRELTDWEKPVYVKVGASRTFNDVKLAVHAGADVVVVDGMQGGTAATQTVFIEHVGIPTLAAVRQAVDALEDMNMKDQVQLIVSGGIRTGADVAKAIAMGADAVSIGQGILVALGCNSHTYIQDGEHHSAAEDYADLGTAPGYCHHCHTGKCPVGVTTQDPILEKRLEPEIGARRVKNYLKTLNMEMTTIARACGKQNVHHLEREDLVALTVEAAAMARLPLAGTQWIPGWP
;
A
#
# COMPACT_ATOMS: atom_id res chain seq x y z
N MET A 1 57.41 13.19 -31.51
CA MET A 1 57.32 12.96 -30.05
C MET A 1 56.47 11.71 -29.85
N ASN A 2 57.08 10.60 -29.43
CA ASN A 2 56.34 9.40 -29.05
C ASN A 2 55.80 9.63 -27.65
N PHE A 3 54.49 9.82 -27.52
CA PHE A 3 53.85 9.77 -26.20
C PHE A 3 53.99 8.33 -25.69
N PRO A 4 54.58 8.11 -24.51
CA PRO A 4 54.72 6.77 -23.95
C PRO A 4 53.33 6.16 -23.77
N SER A 5 53.25 4.84 -24.01
CA SER A 5 52.03 4.03 -24.01
C SER A 5 51.09 4.45 -22.87
N HIS A 6 49.99 5.07 -23.27
CA HIS A 6 49.00 5.65 -22.39
C HIS A 6 48.51 4.63 -21.35
N ASN A 7 48.54 5.02 -20.07
CA ASN A 7 47.71 4.38 -19.06
C ASN A 7 46.27 4.27 -19.59
N PRO A 8 45.56 3.16 -19.32
CA PRO A 8 44.16 3.06 -19.72
C PRO A 8 43.39 4.28 -19.16
N PRO A 9 42.48 4.87 -19.96
CA PRO A 9 41.70 6.02 -19.50
C PRO A 9 40.96 5.69 -18.21
N SER A 10 40.88 6.65 -17.30
CA SER A 10 40.15 6.49 -16.04
C SER A 10 38.68 6.17 -16.31
N LEU A 11 38.20 5.07 -15.75
CA LEU A 11 36.78 4.68 -15.79
C LEU A 11 36.04 5.38 -14.65
N GLU A 12 35.79 6.68 -14.80
CA GLU A 12 34.99 7.46 -13.85
C GLU A 12 33.53 7.51 -14.28
N GLU A 13 32.61 7.26 -13.35
CA GLU A 13 31.18 7.28 -13.61
C GLU A 13 30.63 8.72 -13.43
N SER A 14 29.78 9.17 -14.37
CA SER A 14 29.18 10.50 -14.26
C SER A 14 28.09 10.51 -13.19
N ALA A 15 28.15 11.49 -12.28
CA ALA A 15 27.10 11.67 -11.28
C ALA A 15 25.73 12.06 -11.89
N GLY A 16 25.73 12.81 -13.00
CA GLY A 16 24.51 13.22 -13.70
C GLY A 16 24.04 12.23 -14.78
N TYR A 17 24.94 11.40 -15.28
CA TYR A 17 24.69 10.40 -16.32
C TYR A 17 25.27 9.05 -15.90
N ASP A 18 24.80 8.53 -14.78
CA ASP A 18 25.16 7.19 -14.30
C ASP A 18 24.70 6.12 -15.31
N ARG A 19 25.14 4.87 -15.11
CA ARG A 19 24.75 3.76 -16.02
C ARG A 19 23.24 3.60 -16.17
N ARG A 20 22.48 3.84 -15.09
CA ARG A 20 21.01 3.76 -15.12
C ARG A 20 20.44 4.82 -16.07
N THR A 21 20.92 6.06 -15.96
CA THR A 21 20.50 7.20 -16.78
C THR A 21 20.93 7.03 -18.23
N LEU A 22 22.16 6.60 -18.48
CA LEU A 22 22.65 6.30 -19.83
C LEU A 22 21.83 5.19 -20.49
N ASN A 23 21.56 4.09 -19.78
CA ASN A 23 20.73 3.00 -20.29
C ASN A 23 19.30 3.48 -20.60
N TYR A 24 18.71 4.29 -19.72
CA TYR A 24 17.41 4.91 -19.98
C TYR A 24 17.44 5.76 -21.25
N ILE A 25 18.41 6.67 -21.40
CA ILE A 25 18.52 7.56 -22.57
C ILE A 25 18.70 6.75 -23.85
N GLN A 26 19.59 5.76 -23.85
CA GLN A 26 19.85 4.92 -25.02
C GLN A 26 18.63 4.08 -25.40
N ASN A 27 17.94 3.49 -24.41
CA ASN A 27 16.73 2.73 -24.65
C ASN A 27 15.59 3.62 -25.18
N ALA A 28 15.41 4.80 -24.59
CA ALA A 28 14.44 5.80 -25.04
C ALA A 28 14.77 6.31 -26.45
N ALA A 29 16.03 6.55 -26.78
CA ALA A 29 16.47 6.98 -28.10
C ALA A 29 16.29 5.88 -29.16
N ALA A 30 16.50 4.61 -28.79
CA ALA A 30 16.35 3.49 -29.70
C ALA A 30 14.88 3.17 -30.01
N HIS A 31 13.96 3.29 -29.03
CA HIS A 31 12.59 2.80 -29.16
C HIS A 31 11.50 3.88 -29.10
N GLY A 32 11.77 5.05 -28.52
CA GLY A 32 10.78 6.12 -28.37
C GLY A 32 9.64 5.79 -27.39
N LEU A 33 9.84 4.85 -26.46
CA LEU A 33 8.82 4.36 -25.54
C LEU A 33 9.23 4.55 -24.08
N TYR A 34 8.26 4.89 -23.24
CA TYR A 34 8.43 4.85 -21.79
C TYR A 34 8.19 3.43 -21.27
N GLU A 35 8.85 3.08 -20.16
CA GLU A 35 8.67 1.78 -19.51
C GLU A 35 7.36 1.72 -18.71
N ILE A 36 6.66 0.60 -18.79
CA ILE A 36 5.56 0.22 -17.88
C ILE A 36 6.09 -0.87 -16.96
N ARG A 37 5.88 -0.73 -15.65
CA ARG A 37 6.30 -1.73 -14.66
C ARG A 37 5.35 -1.85 -13.48
N GLY A 38 5.55 -2.91 -12.69
CA GLY A 38 4.99 -3.05 -11.36
C GLY A 38 5.96 -2.63 -10.25
N LEU A 39 5.55 -2.90 -9.00
CA LEU A 39 6.17 -2.46 -7.74
C LEU A 39 6.13 -0.94 -7.51
N GLY A 40 6.50 -0.50 -6.32
CA GLY A 40 6.62 0.92 -5.97
C GLY A 40 7.92 1.57 -6.46
N ALA A 41 8.22 2.75 -5.91
CA ALA A 41 9.46 3.49 -6.19
C ALA A 41 10.71 2.66 -5.81
N LYS A 42 11.71 2.63 -6.70
CA LYS A 42 13.00 1.95 -6.46
C LYS A 42 14.08 2.87 -5.90
N ARG A 43 13.88 4.18 -6.02
CA ARG A 43 14.78 5.18 -5.44
C ARG A 43 14.81 5.09 -3.91
N ARG A 44 15.95 5.45 -3.33
CA ARG A 44 16.06 5.64 -1.89
C ARG A 44 15.30 6.91 -1.51
N LEU A 45 14.45 6.80 -0.50
CA LEU A 45 13.71 7.90 0.11
C LEU A 45 13.92 7.79 1.63
N PRO A 46 13.83 8.91 2.38
CA PRO A 46 13.70 8.83 3.84
C PRO A 46 12.56 7.88 4.21
N HIS A 47 12.86 6.97 5.12
CA HIS A 47 11.98 5.85 5.49
C HIS A 47 11.74 5.84 6.99
N PHE A 48 10.76 5.05 7.43
CA PHE A 48 10.59 4.73 8.86
C PHE A 48 11.87 4.11 9.46
N ASP A 49 12.77 3.54 8.67
CA ASP A 49 14.07 3.01 9.15
C ASP A 49 14.97 4.12 9.72
N ASP A 50 14.76 5.36 9.27
CA ASP A 50 15.49 6.53 9.74
C ASP A 50 14.88 7.11 11.03
N LEU A 51 13.88 6.46 11.62
CA LEU A 51 13.32 6.79 12.93
C LEU A 51 13.62 5.68 13.95
N VAL A 52 13.80 6.04 15.21
CA VAL A 52 13.97 5.09 16.32
C VAL A 52 13.11 5.49 17.51
N PHE A 53 12.75 4.50 18.32
CA PHE A 53 12.02 4.71 19.57
C PHE A 53 12.95 5.00 20.73
N LEU A 54 12.56 5.93 21.58
CA LEU A 54 13.13 6.19 22.89
C LEU A 54 12.48 5.26 23.92
N GLY A 55 12.99 4.02 23.99
CA GLY A 55 12.51 3.03 24.95
C GLY A 55 12.57 3.51 26.40
N ALA A 56 11.64 3.03 27.21
CA ALA A 56 11.55 3.35 28.61
C ALA A 56 12.78 2.83 29.39
N SER A 57 13.23 3.62 30.37
CA SER A 57 14.34 3.28 31.27
C SER A 57 14.03 3.74 32.70
N LEU A 58 14.62 4.83 33.19
CA LEU A 58 14.32 5.38 34.52
C LEU A 58 13.17 6.40 34.52
N THR A 59 12.95 7.10 33.40
CA THR A 59 11.93 8.15 33.29
C THR A 59 10.51 7.61 33.12
N ARG A 60 10.39 6.36 32.64
CA ARG A 60 9.14 5.62 32.46
C ARG A 60 9.41 4.14 32.73
N TYR A 61 8.42 3.41 33.22
CA TYR A 61 8.55 1.97 33.43
C TYR A 61 8.22 1.22 32.12
N PRO A 62 9.11 0.31 31.64
CA PRO A 62 8.75 -0.61 30.57
C PRO A 62 7.77 -1.67 31.08
N LEU A 63 7.00 -2.26 30.17
CA LEU A 63 6.08 -3.36 30.50
C LEU A 63 6.70 -4.74 30.23
N GLU A 64 6.43 -5.70 31.10
CA GLU A 64 6.92 -7.08 30.96
C GLU A 64 6.12 -7.83 29.89
N GLY A 65 6.73 -8.06 28.72
CA GLY A 65 6.05 -8.62 27.54
C GLY A 65 5.31 -9.94 27.72
N TYR A 66 5.77 -10.80 28.64
CA TYR A 66 5.16 -12.10 28.92
C TYR A 66 4.04 -12.06 29.97
N ARG A 67 3.86 -10.94 30.69
CA ARG A 67 2.81 -10.78 31.73
C ARG A 67 1.77 -9.75 31.35
N GLU A 68 2.21 -8.67 30.71
CA GLU A 68 1.37 -7.51 30.47
C GLU A 68 0.85 -7.50 29.03
N LYS A 69 -0.47 -7.40 28.90
CA LYS A 69 -1.13 -7.33 27.61
C LYS A 69 -0.94 -5.95 26.99
N CYS A 70 -0.82 -5.90 25.67
CA CYS A 70 -0.85 -4.67 24.90
C CYS A 70 -2.04 -4.75 23.93
N VAL A 71 -2.97 -3.79 24.04
CA VAL A 71 -4.19 -3.75 23.22
C VAL A 71 -3.83 -3.26 21.82
N THR A 72 -4.37 -3.93 20.80
CA THR A 72 -4.17 -3.62 19.37
C THR A 72 -5.49 -3.37 18.63
N LYS A 73 -6.62 -3.50 19.32
CA LYS A 73 -7.95 -3.32 18.73
C LYS A 73 -8.07 -1.93 18.12
N THR A 74 -8.61 -1.87 16.91
CA THR A 74 -8.75 -0.64 16.12
C THR A 74 -10.16 -0.55 15.58
N ILE A 75 -10.78 0.63 15.68
CA ILE A 75 -12.12 0.88 15.18
C ILE A 75 -12.03 1.96 14.11
N LEU A 76 -12.58 1.70 12.92
CA LEU A 76 -12.54 2.58 11.77
C LEU A 76 -13.94 2.95 11.32
N GLY A 77 -14.12 4.21 10.96
CA GLY A 77 -15.34 4.71 10.35
C GLY A 77 -16.43 5.07 11.35
N THR A 78 -16.07 5.66 12.49
CA THR A 78 -16.99 5.92 13.62
C THR A 78 -17.88 7.16 13.43
N ARG A 79 -17.63 7.98 12.40
CA ARG A 79 -18.24 9.30 12.25
C ARG A 79 -19.72 9.26 11.91
N TYR A 80 -20.09 8.56 10.84
CA TYR A 80 -21.46 8.56 10.31
C TYR A 80 -22.04 7.15 10.09
N ALA A 81 -21.20 6.12 10.00
CA ALA A 81 -21.68 4.76 9.80
C ALA A 81 -22.29 4.18 11.06
N SER A 82 -23.43 3.49 10.94
CA SER A 82 -24.04 2.81 12.08
C SER A 82 -23.33 1.48 12.44
N LYS A 83 -22.54 0.92 11.53
CA LYS A 83 -21.69 -0.27 11.75
C LYS A 83 -20.23 0.05 11.41
N PRO A 84 -19.45 0.66 12.32
CA PRO A 84 -18.03 0.87 12.11
C PRO A 84 -17.27 -0.46 12.00
N ILE A 85 -16.09 -0.43 11.38
CA ILE A 85 -15.24 -1.61 11.22
C ILE A 85 -14.41 -1.82 12.47
N GLU A 86 -14.54 -2.99 13.09
CA GLU A 86 -13.69 -3.42 14.20
C GLU A 86 -12.62 -4.40 13.73
N LEU A 87 -11.35 -4.10 14.03
CA LEU A 87 -10.18 -4.91 13.70
C LEU A 87 -9.44 -5.32 14.97
N GLU A 88 -8.86 -6.52 14.97
CA GLU A 88 -8.02 -7.02 16.08
C GLU A 88 -6.63 -6.38 16.10
N MET A 89 -6.21 -5.75 15.00
CA MET A 89 -4.93 -5.06 14.86
C MET A 89 -5.04 -3.83 13.94
N PRO A 90 -4.16 -2.82 14.07
CA PRO A 90 -4.16 -1.60 13.25
C PRO A 90 -3.50 -1.83 11.88
N ILE A 91 -3.67 -3.01 11.27
CA ILE A 91 -3.02 -3.40 10.02
C ILE A 91 -4.08 -3.96 9.07
N THR A 92 -4.32 -3.32 7.94
CA THR A 92 -5.24 -3.78 6.89
C THR A 92 -4.47 -4.26 5.66
N ILE A 93 -5.11 -5.09 4.83
CA ILE A 93 -4.56 -5.50 3.53
C ILE A 93 -5.06 -4.54 2.45
N ALA A 94 -4.12 -3.93 1.73
CA ALA A 94 -4.41 -2.89 0.74
C ALA A 94 -5.19 -3.41 -0.47
N GLY A 95 -5.98 -2.52 -1.08
CA GLY A 95 -6.75 -2.80 -2.30
C GLY A 95 -5.86 -3.17 -3.48
N MET A 96 -5.97 -4.42 -3.93
CA MET A 96 -5.25 -4.95 -5.08
C MET A 96 -6.20 -5.80 -5.92
N SER A 97 -6.38 -5.41 -7.18
CA SER A 97 -7.49 -5.89 -8.00
C SER A 97 -7.36 -7.36 -8.37
N PHE A 98 -8.49 -8.07 -8.43
CA PHE A 98 -8.59 -9.21 -9.34
C PHE A 98 -8.30 -8.74 -10.77
N GLY A 99 -7.62 -9.57 -11.56
CA GLY A 99 -6.99 -9.18 -12.83
C GLY A 99 -5.52 -8.76 -12.65
N SER A 100 -5.20 -7.96 -11.63
CA SER A 100 -3.79 -7.72 -11.24
C SER A 100 -3.24 -8.92 -10.50
N LEU A 101 -4.01 -9.43 -9.55
CA LEU A 101 -3.76 -10.63 -8.77
C LEU A 101 -4.63 -11.79 -9.27
N SER A 102 -4.14 -13.01 -9.15
CA SER A 102 -4.90 -14.24 -9.40
C SER A 102 -6.04 -14.42 -8.38
N ALA A 103 -7.05 -15.23 -8.71
CA ALA A 103 -8.15 -15.52 -7.80
C ALA A 103 -7.65 -16.27 -6.56
N ASN A 104 -6.68 -17.18 -6.73
CA ASN A 104 -6.06 -17.89 -5.61
C ASN A 104 -5.41 -16.93 -4.59
N VAL A 105 -4.81 -15.83 -5.06
CA VAL A 105 -4.26 -14.80 -4.16
C VAL A 105 -5.39 -14.07 -3.42
N LYS A 106 -6.48 -13.72 -4.12
CA LYS A 106 -7.64 -13.06 -3.51
C LYS A 106 -8.26 -13.92 -2.40
N GLU A 107 -8.34 -15.23 -2.62
CA GLU A 107 -8.78 -16.19 -1.60
C GLU A 107 -7.79 -16.30 -0.44
N ALA A 108 -6.49 -16.47 -0.73
CA ALA A 108 -5.45 -16.60 0.28
C ALA A 108 -5.41 -15.43 1.27
N ILE A 109 -5.50 -14.19 0.77
CA ILE A 109 -5.50 -13.00 1.61
C ILE A 109 -6.79 -12.87 2.43
N GLY A 110 -7.94 -13.30 1.87
CA GLY A 110 -9.22 -13.32 2.58
C GLY A 110 -9.21 -14.29 3.75
N LEU A 111 -8.76 -15.52 3.52
CA LEU A 111 -8.61 -16.54 4.57
C LEU A 111 -7.69 -16.06 5.70
N ALA A 112 -6.53 -15.51 5.34
CA ALA A 112 -5.58 -14.98 6.32
C ALA A 112 -6.16 -13.81 7.13
N ALA A 113 -6.78 -12.84 6.46
CA ALA A 113 -7.36 -11.67 7.10
C ALA A 113 -8.47 -12.05 8.08
N THR A 114 -9.35 -12.98 7.68
CA THR A 114 -10.40 -13.53 8.53
C THR A 114 -9.81 -14.20 9.78
N GLU A 115 -8.79 -15.03 9.64
CA GLU A 115 -8.19 -15.76 10.77
C GLU A 115 -7.53 -14.81 11.79
N VAL A 116 -6.90 -13.72 11.32
CA VAL A 116 -6.23 -12.76 12.21
C VAL A 116 -7.11 -11.57 12.61
N GLY A 117 -8.38 -11.54 12.18
CA GLY A 117 -9.33 -10.48 12.54
C GLY A 117 -9.01 -9.12 11.93
N THR A 118 -8.57 -9.09 10.67
CA THR A 118 -8.40 -7.84 9.90
C THR A 118 -9.20 -7.84 8.59
N SER A 119 -9.07 -6.77 7.81
CA SER A 119 -9.80 -6.53 6.58
C SER A 119 -8.95 -6.73 5.32
N THR A 120 -9.63 -7.12 4.24
CA THR A 120 -9.16 -7.08 2.85
C THR A 120 -9.85 -5.96 2.10
N THR A 121 -9.31 -5.60 0.93
CA THR A 121 -9.90 -4.60 0.04
C THR A 121 -9.90 -5.11 -1.41
N THR A 122 -11.02 -4.96 -2.12
CA THR A 122 -11.24 -5.58 -3.45
C THR A 122 -10.21 -5.14 -4.50
N GLY A 123 -9.79 -3.87 -4.46
CA GLY A 123 -8.99 -3.29 -5.54
C GLY A 123 -9.84 -2.89 -6.75
N ASP A 124 -9.15 -2.50 -7.83
CA ASP A 124 -9.74 -2.02 -9.08
C ASP A 124 -10.61 -3.02 -9.90
N GLY A 125 -10.92 -4.19 -9.36
CA GLY A 125 -11.41 -5.35 -10.13
C GLY A 125 -12.87 -5.73 -9.89
N GLY A 126 -13.56 -5.08 -8.96
CA GLY A 126 -14.82 -5.56 -8.40
C GLY A 126 -14.61 -6.68 -7.37
N MET A 127 -15.70 -7.24 -6.87
CA MET A 127 -15.70 -8.30 -5.86
C MET A 127 -15.81 -9.67 -6.54
N THR A 128 -14.90 -10.59 -6.22
CA THR A 128 -15.02 -11.98 -6.67
C THR A 128 -15.71 -12.85 -5.62
N PRO A 129 -16.34 -13.97 -6.02
CA PRO A 129 -16.90 -14.92 -5.06
C PRO A 129 -15.86 -15.45 -4.06
N GLU A 130 -14.66 -15.78 -4.53
CA GLU A 130 -13.57 -16.30 -3.69
C GLU A 130 -13.15 -15.29 -2.63
N GLU A 131 -13.03 -14.01 -3.00
CA GLU A 131 -12.70 -12.94 -2.06
C GLU A 131 -13.79 -12.73 -1.00
N ARG A 132 -15.06 -12.69 -1.42
CA ARG A 132 -16.17 -12.45 -0.48
C ARG A 132 -16.40 -13.63 0.46
N LEU A 133 -16.28 -14.86 -0.02
CA LEU A 133 -16.47 -16.08 0.78
C LEU A 133 -15.35 -16.28 1.80
N SER A 134 -14.11 -15.92 1.44
CA SER A 134 -12.94 -16.08 2.31
C SER A 134 -12.76 -14.93 3.31
N SER A 135 -13.22 -13.72 3.00
CA SER A 135 -13.04 -12.53 3.84
C SER A 135 -14.24 -12.31 4.76
N LYS A 136 -14.02 -12.19 6.08
CA LYS A 136 -15.03 -11.77 7.05
C LYS A 136 -15.32 -10.28 6.94
N THR A 137 -14.27 -9.46 6.80
CA THR A 137 -14.37 -8.01 6.64
C THR A 137 -13.73 -7.60 5.32
N LEU A 138 -14.53 -7.08 4.39
CA LEU A 138 -14.11 -6.73 3.04
C LEU A 138 -14.52 -5.29 2.70
N ILE A 139 -13.53 -4.47 2.36
CA ILE A 139 -13.71 -3.10 1.89
C ILE A 139 -13.84 -3.11 0.37
N TYR A 140 -14.90 -2.51 -0.16
CA TYR A 140 -15.19 -2.48 -1.59
C TYR A 140 -14.76 -1.15 -2.22
N GLN A 141 -13.93 -1.20 -3.26
CA GLN A 141 -13.46 0.02 -3.92
C GLN A 141 -14.41 0.54 -5.00
N CYS A 142 -14.66 1.85 -4.96
CA CYS A 142 -15.32 2.62 -6.01
C CYS A 142 -14.27 3.47 -6.75
N LEU A 143 -14.02 3.12 -8.02
CA LEU A 143 -12.96 3.72 -8.84
C LEU A 143 -13.51 4.72 -9.84
N PRO A 144 -12.67 5.61 -10.42
CA PRO A 144 -13.05 6.50 -11.50
C PRO A 144 -13.83 5.84 -12.64
N SER A 145 -13.35 4.70 -13.13
CA SER A 145 -13.96 4.00 -14.28
C SER A 145 -15.09 3.04 -13.94
N ARG A 146 -15.42 2.83 -12.65
CA ARG A 146 -16.48 1.90 -12.20
C ARG A 146 -16.34 0.45 -12.73
N TYR A 147 -15.13 0.02 -13.06
CA TYR A 147 -14.88 -1.37 -13.45
C TYR A 147 -15.27 -2.33 -12.33
N GLY A 148 -16.10 -3.32 -12.65
CA GLY A 148 -16.63 -4.28 -11.69
C GLY A 148 -17.53 -3.67 -10.63
N PHE A 149 -17.97 -2.41 -10.77
CA PHE A 149 -18.84 -1.74 -9.81
C PHE A 149 -20.26 -2.33 -9.88
N ASN A 150 -20.67 -2.97 -8.79
CA ASN A 150 -21.98 -3.60 -8.67
C ASN A 150 -22.63 -3.18 -7.35
N PRO A 151 -23.76 -2.46 -7.37
CA PRO A 151 -24.48 -2.05 -6.16
C PRO A 151 -24.82 -3.20 -5.22
N ASP A 152 -25.09 -4.40 -5.74
CA ASP A 152 -25.39 -5.57 -4.90
C ASP A 152 -24.16 -6.06 -4.14
N ASP A 153 -22.97 -5.94 -4.73
CA ASP A 153 -21.72 -6.29 -4.05
C ASP A 153 -21.32 -5.20 -3.05
N VAL A 154 -21.59 -3.93 -3.37
CA VAL A 154 -21.48 -2.84 -2.39
C VAL A 154 -22.36 -3.11 -1.17
N ARG A 155 -23.59 -3.61 -1.35
CA ARG A 155 -24.48 -4.04 -0.26
C ARG A 155 -24.02 -5.29 0.49
N LYS A 156 -23.11 -6.10 -0.07
CA LYS A 156 -22.47 -7.22 0.65
C LYS A 156 -21.14 -6.85 1.31
N ALA A 157 -20.54 -5.71 0.98
CA ALA A 157 -19.27 -5.26 1.57
C ALA A 157 -19.43 -4.83 3.04
N ASP A 158 -18.34 -4.57 3.73
CA ASP A 158 -18.35 -4.09 5.11
C ASP A 158 -18.06 -2.58 5.19
N ALA A 159 -17.30 -2.06 4.22
CA ALA A 159 -17.04 -0.63 4.02
C ALA A 159 -16.89 -0.32 2.52
N ILE A 160 -16.90 0.96 2.17
CA ILE A 160 -16.72 1.44 0.79
C ILE A 160 -15.49 2.34 0.76
N GLU A 161 -14.58 2.15 -0.19
CA GLU A 161 -13.43 3.03 -0.40
C GLU A 161 -13.52 3.72 -1.76
N ILE A 162 -13.77 5.02 -1.77
CA ILE A 162 -13.72 5.85 -2.98
C ILE A 162 -12.25 6.16 -3.28
N VAL A 163 -11.77 5.72 -4.44
CA VAL A 163 -10.35 5.86 -4.81
C VAL A 163 -10.16 7.07 -5.71
N ILE A 164 -9.61 8.14 -5.13
CA ILE A 164 -9.20 9.34 -5.88
C ILE A 164 -7.83 9.13 -6.51
N GLY A 165 -6.94 8.39 -5.83
CA GLY A 165 -5.62 8.05 -6.34
C GLY A 165 -4.89 7.04 -5.46
N GLN A 166 -3.72 6.61 -5.93
CA GLN A 166 -2.82 5.70 -5.23
C GLN A 166 -1.37 6.21 -5.31
N GLY A 167 -0.52 5.76 -4.40
CA GLY A 167 0.85 6.25 -4.24
C GLY A 167 1.77 6.03 -5.43
N ALA A 168 1.59 4.93 -6.17
CA ALA A 168 2.38 4.62 -7.38
C ALA A 168 2.08 5.55 -8.58
N LYS A 169 0.92 6.20 -8.61
CA LYS A 169 0.48 7.04 -9.73
C LYS A 169 -0.58 8.07 -9.33
N PRO A 170 -0.27 8.99 -8.40
CA PRO A 170 -1.19 10.07 -8.08
C PRO A 170 -1.52 10.88 -9.34
N GLY A 171 -2.80 11.18 -9.58
CA GLY A 171 -3.26 11.87 -10.79
C GLY A 171 -3.31 11.01 -12.06
N GLY A 172 -2.94 9.72 -11.98
CA GLY A 172 -3.11 8.74 -13.04
C GLY A 172 -4.27 7.77 -12.76
N GLY A 173 -4.70 7.02 -13.78
CA GLY A 173 -5.73 5.98 -13.66
C GLY A 173 -5.16 4.56 -13.47
N GLY A 174 -6.00 3.66 -12.94
CA GLY A 174 -5.79 2.21 -12.99
C GLY A 174 -5.35 1.72 -14.38
N MET A 175 -4.51 0.69 -14.43
CA MET A 175 -4.00 0.13 -15.68
C MET A 175 -3.89 -1.39 -15.54
N LEU A 176 -4.40 -2.10 -16.54
CA LEU A 176 -4.26 -3.55 -16.65
C LEU A 176 -4.01 -3.88 -18.12
N LEU A 177 -2.88 -4.53 -18.42
CA LEU A 177 -2.52 -4.87 -19.80
C LEU A 177 -3.39 -6.01 -20.32
N GLY A 178 -3.65 -6.00 -21.63
CA GLY A 178 -4.53 -6.94 -22.32
C GLY A 178 -4.15 -8.40 -22.15
N GLN A 179 -2.85 -8.68 -21.99
CA GLN A 179 -2.33 -10.02 -21.66
C GLN A 179 -2.91 -10.61 -20.37
N LYS A 180 -3.47 -9.76 -19.49
CA LYS A 180 -4.11 -10.14 -18.22
C LYS A 180 -5.63 -10.00 -18.27
N ILE A 181 -6.21 -9.73 -19.44
CA ILE A 181 -7.65 -9.60 -19.62
C ILE A 181 -8.11 -10.88 -20.31
N ASN A 182 -8.23 -11.94 -19.51
CA ASN A 182 -8.84 -13.20 -19.90
C ASN A 182 -10.39 -13.05 -19.93
N PRO A 183 -11.15 -14.06 -20.38
CA PRO A 183 -12.61 -13.96 -20.48
C PRO A 183 -13.30 -13.54 -19.18
N ARG A 184 -12.84 -14.04 -18.03
CA ARG A 184 -13.40 -13.72 -16.72
C ARG A 184 -13.16 -12.27 -16.32
N VAL A 185 -11.95 -11.75 -16.52
CA VAL A 185 -11.61 -10.35 -16.24
C VAL A 185 -12.35 -9.42 -17.21
N ALA A 186 -12.44 -9.79 -18.49
CA ALA A 186 -13.18 -9.08 -19.52
C ALA A 186 -14.66 -8.91 -19.13
N GLU A 187 -15.32 -10.00 -18.73
CA GLU A 187 -16.71 -9.99 -18.27
C GLU A 187 -16.91 -9.08 -17.06
N MET A 188 -16.11 -9.26 -16.00
CA MET A 188 -16.22 -8.46 -14.77
C MET A 188 -16.03 -6.95 -15.01
N ARG A 189 -15.25 -6.57 -16.02
CA ARG A 189 -14.94 -5.17 -16.32
C ARG A 189 -15.73 -4.62 -17.51
N THR A 190 -16.58 -5.44 -18.14
CA THR A 190 -17.32 -5.07 -19.35
C THR A 190 -16.37 -4.54 -20.44
N LEU A 191 -15.26 -5.27 -20.66
CA LEU A 191 -14.23 -4.96 -21.65
C LEU A 191 -14.07 -6.11 -22.65
N PRO A 192 -13.60 -5.85 -23.88
CA PRO A 192 -13.17 -6.91 -24.78
C PRO A 192 -11.93 -7.63 -24.23
N GLU A 193 -11.83 -8.94 -24.49
CA GLU A 193 -10.65 -9.75 -24.16
C GLU A 193 -9.39 -9.19 -24.85
N GLY A 194 -8.25 -9.24 -24.16
CA GLY A 194 -6.97 -8.86 -24.76
C GLY A 194 -6.74 -7.35 -24.96
N VAL A 195 -7.69 -6.47 -24.61
CA VAL A 195 -7.57 -5.02 -24.82
C VAL A 195 -7.10 -4.29 -23.58
N ASP A 196 -5.92 -3.68 -23.63
CA ASP A 196 -5.36 -2.85 -22.55
C ASP A 196 -6.42 -1.94 -21.90
N GLN A 197 -6.60 -2.09 -20.60
CA GLN A 197 -7.43 -1.22 -19.81
C GLN A 197 -6.63 -0.02 -19.29
N ARG A 198 -7.16 1.18 -19.52
CA ARG A 198 -6.72 2.42 -18.90
C ARG A 198 -7.92 3.10 -18.26
N SER A 199 -7.93 3.16 -16.94
CA SER A 199 -8.98 3.85 -16.20
C SER A 199 -8.86 5.37 -16.37
N ALA A 200 -9.99 6.06 -16.27
CA ALA A 200 -10.02 7.52 -16.20
C ALA A 200 -9.23 8.00 -14.97
N CYS A 201 -8.61 9.17 -15.06
CA CYS A 201 -7.87 9.79 -13.95
C CYS A 201 -8.79 10.57 -13.00
N ARG A 202 -10.08 10.72 -13.35
CA ARG A 202 -11.10 11.44 -12.59
C ARG A 202 -12.39 10.67 -12.66
N HIS A 203 -13.18 10.73 -11.59
CA HIS A 203 -14.54 10.21 -11.63
C HIS A 203 -15.37 11.05 -12.62
N PRO A 204 -16.08 10.44 -13.57
CA PRO A 204 -16.78 11.18 -14.63
C PRO A 204 -18.06 11.87 -14.15
N ASP A 205 -18.58 11.45 -13.00
CA ASP A 205 -19.87 11.85 -12.42
C ASP A 205 -19.76 12.95 -11.36
N TRP A 206 -18.55 13.44 -11.06
CA TRP A 206 -18.32 14.56 -10.16
C TRP A 206 -16.99 15.25 -10.45
N THR A 207 -16.88 16.55 -10.16
CA THR A 207 -15.71 17.37 -10.54
C THR A 207 -14.90 17.88 -9.36
N GLY A 208 -15.52 18.00 -8.19
CA GLY A 208 -14.90 18.56 -7.00
C GLY A 208 -15.40 17.96 -5.69
N PRO A 209 -14.90 18.45 -4.55
CA PRO A 209 -15.23 17.93 -3.21
C PRO A 209 -16.71 18.13 -2.83
N ASP A 210 -17.35 19.19 -3.32
CA ASP A 210 -18.78 19.41 -3.09
C ASP A 210 -19.64 18.36 -3.81
N ASP A 211 -19.33 18.06 -5.07
CA ASP A 211 -19.96 16.95 -5.80
C ASP A 211 -19.65 15.59 -5.16
N LEU A 212 -18.43 15.40 -4.62
CA LEU A 212 -18.06 14.20 -3.89
C LEU A 212 -18.92 14.01 -2.63
N THR A 213 -19.37 15.09 -2.00
CA THR A 213 -20.32 15.03 -0.88
C THR A 213 -21.61 14.33 -1.29
N ILE A 214 -22.16 14.71 -2.46
CA ILE A 214 -23.37 14.09 -3.02
C ILE A 214 -23.10 12.62 -3.31
N LYS A 215 -21.95 12.29 -3.90
CA LYS A 215 -21.59 10.88 -4.17
C LYS A 215 -21.47 10.04 -2.89
N ILE A 216 -20.89 10.60 -1.83
CA ILE A 216 -20.81 9.92 -0.53
C ILE A 216 -22.20 9.72 0.06
N GLN A 217 -23.09 10.70 -0.05
CA GLN A 217 -24.50 10.57 0.38
C GLN A 217 -25.23 9.45 -0.38
N GLU A 218 -25.10 9.38 -1.70
CA GLU A 218 -25.68 8.30 -2.51
C GLU A 218 -25.20 6.90 -2.06
N LEU A 219 -23.90 6.75 -1.76
CA LEU A 219 -23.34 5.48 -1.29
C LEU A 219 -23.80 5.10 0.11
N ARG A 220 -24.06 6.10 0.97
CA ARG A 220 -24.67 5.88 2.29
C ARG A 220 -26.11 5.43 2.15
N GLU A 221 -26.91 6.10 1.32
CA GLU A 221 -28.29 5.70 1.04
C GLU A 221 -28.36 4.30 0.44
N LEU A 222 -27.45 3.96 -0.48
CA LEU A 222 -27.35 2.63 -1.07
C LEU A 222 -27.16 1.51 -0.02
N THR A 223 -26.58 1.85 1.13
CA THR A 223 -26.20 0.91 2.19
C THR A 223 -26.92 1.17 3.51
N ASP A 224 -28.04 1.91 3.47
CA ASP A 224 -28.86 2.26 4.64
C ASP A 224 -28.04 2.88 5.79
N TRP A 225 -27.01 3.65 5.45
CA TRP A 225 -26.06 4.29 6.39
C TRP A 225 -25.31 3.29 7.29
N GLU A 226 -25.31 2.01 6.95
CA GLU A 226 -24.64 0.99 7.74
C GLU A 226 -23.12 1.07 7.61
N LYS A 227 -22.63 1.38 6.41
CA LYS A 227 -21.22 1.16 6.05
C LYS A 227 -20.42 2.46 6.08
N PRO A 228 -19.20 2.43 6.62
CA PRO A 228 -18.33 3.59 6.54
C PRO A 228 -17.78 3.79 5.12
N VAL A 229 -17.60 5.05 4.76
CA VAL A 229 -17.10 5.49 3.48
C VAL A 229 -15.71 6.08 3.65
N TYR A 230 -14.73 5.46 3.02
CA TYR A 230 -13.34 5.83 3.03
C TYR A 230 -13.06 6.65 1.77
N VAL A 231 -12.14 7.62 1.88
CA VAL A 231 -11.62 8.36 0.72
C VAL A 231 -10.12 8.13 0.66
N LYS A 232 -9.67 7.46 -0.41
CA LYS A 232 -8.26 7.15 -0.64
C LYS A 232 -7.62 8.13 -1.60
N VAL A 233 -6.52 8.74 -1.17
CA VAL A 233 -5.73 9.71 -1.93
C VAL A 233 -4.27 9.25 -2.05
N GLY A 234 -3.67 9.48 -3.22
CA GLY A 234 -2.23 9.36 -3.38
C GLY A 234 -1.55 10.60 -2.80
N ALA A 235 -0.56 10.43 -1.93
CA ALA A 235 0.09 11.53 -1.22
C ALA A 235 0.76 12.49 -2.19
N SER A 236 0.13 13.64 -2.42
CA SER A 236 0.67 14.73 -3.24
C SER A 236 0.52 16.04 -2.50
N ARG A 237 -0.70 16.59 -2.43
CA ARG A 237 -1.01 17.80 -1.66
C ARG A 237 -1.73 17.41 -0.38
N THR A 238 -1.13 16.47 0.36
CA THR A 238 -1.79 15.70 1.42
C THR A 238 -2.56 16.56 2.41
N PHE A 239 -1.98 17.65 2.90
CA PHE A 239 -2.68 18.56 3.83
C PHE A 239 -4.02 19.06 3.27
N ASN A 240 -4.06 19.48 2.01
CA ASN A 240 -5.28 19.97 1.38
C ASN A 240 -6.21 18.82 0.98
N ASP A 241 -5.66 17.74 0.41
CA ASP A 241 -6.45 16.61 -0.08
C ASP A 241 -7.20 15.92 1.06
N VAL A 242 -6.59 15.80 2.24
CA VAL A 242 -7.22 15.27 3.46
C VAL A 242 -8.36 16.18 3.92
N LYS A 243 -8.16 17.50 3.94
CA LYS A 243 -9.23 18.44 4.31
C LYS A 243 -10.44 18.34 3.39
N LEU A 244 -10.19 18.21 2.09
CA LEU A 244 -11.25 18.06 1.09
C LEU A 244 -12.00 16.73 1.25
N ALA A 245 -11.30 15.63 1.56
CA ALA A 245 -11.91 14.34 1.87
C ALA A 245 -12.81 14.41 3.13
N VAL A 246 -12.33 15.07 4.18
CA VAL A 246 -13.07 15.27 5.42
C VAL A 246 -14.31 16.13 5.21
N HIS A 247 -14.19 17.23 4.45
CA HIS A 247 -15.29 18.11 4.03
C HIS A 247 -16.36 17.33 3.26
N ALA A 248 -15.94 16.48 2.33
CA ALA A 248 -16.86 15.65 1.54
C ALA A 248 -17.62 14.59 2.37
N GLY A 249 -17.25 14.38 3.64
CA GLY A 249 -17.95 13.47 4.54
C GLY A 249 -17.34 12.07 4.65
N ALA A 250 -16.03 11.95 4.40
CA ALA A 250 -15.29 10.72 4.69
C ALA A 250 -15.40 10.34 6.18
N ASP A 251 -15.63 9.06 6.46
CA ASP A 251 -15.49 8.47 7.79
C ASP A 251 -14.02 8.11 8.09
N VAL A 252 -13.28 7.74 7.03
CA VAL A 252 -11.87 7.37 7.09
C VAL A 252 -11.15 7.99 5.89
N VAL A 253 -9.95 8.51 6.10
CA VAL A 253 -9.09 8.98 5.01
C VAL A 253 -7.90 8.03 4.88
N VAL A 254 -7.63 7.57 3.65
CA VAL A 254 -6.49 6.70 3.35
C VAL A 254 -5.46 7.48 2.55
N VAL A 255 -4.26 7.67 3.10
CA VAL A 255 -3.16 8.39 2.46
C VAL A 255 -2.09 7.41 2.03
N ASP A 256 -1.88 7.29 0.72
CA ASP A 256 -0.95 6.33 0.12
C ASP A 256 0.30 7.05 -0.41
N GLY A 257 1.42 6.89 0.29
CA GLY A 257 2.69 7.53 -0.03
C GLY A 257 3.31 7.00 -1.32
N MET A 258 4.26 7.75 -1.88
CA MET A 258 4.96 7.45 -3.14
C MET A 258 5.53 6.02 -3.23
N GLN A 259 5.87 5.41 -2.11
CA GLN A 259 6.34 4.01 -2.03
C GLN A 259 5.23 2.97 -2.30
N GLY A 260 3.98 3.38 -2.47
CA GLY A 260 2.85 2.52 -2.83
C GLY A 260 3.13 1.70 -4.09
N GLY A 261 2.68 0.44 -4.09
CA GLY A 261 2.89 -0.47 -5.20
C GLY A 261 1.84 -0.36 -6.30
N THR A 262 2.15 -0.93 -7.47
CA THR A 262 1.18 -1.17 -8.54
C THR A 262 1.57 -2.41 -9.34
N ALA A 263 0.62 -3.00 -10.07
CA ALA A 263 0.92 -4.05 -11.04
C ALA A 263 1.40 -3.46 -12.37
N ALA A 264 0.86 -2.30 -12.76
CA ALA A 264 1.17 -1.63 -14.01
C ALA A 264 0.93 -0.11 -13.92
N THR A 265 1.98 0.65 -14.21
CA THR A 265 1.89 2.05 -14.66
C THR A 265 3.25 2.45 -15.26
N GLN A 266 3.32 3.65 -15.79
CA GLN A 266 4.52 4.22 -16.36
C GLN A 266 5.56 4.47 -15.26
N THR A 267 6.82 4.08 -15.49
CA THR A 267 7.92 4.28 -14.54
C THR A 267 8.05 5.75 -14.11
N VAL A 268 7.74 6.69 -14.99
CA VAL A 268 7.77 8.14 -14.68
C VAL A 268 6.79 8.53 -13.57
N PHE A 269 5.61 7.92 -13.49
CA PHE A 269 4.66 8.18 -12.41
C PHE A 269 5.21 7.66 -11.08
N ILE A 270 5.61 6.39 -11.05
CA ILE A 270 6.11 5.72 -9.84
C ILE A 270 7.32 6.46 -9.25
N GLU A 271 8.19 6.96 -10.11
CA GLU A 271 9.43 7.57 -9.71
C GLU A 271 9.32 9.08 -9.50
N HIS A 272 8.36 9.81 -10.07
CA HIS A 272 8.40 11.29 -10.05
C HIS A 272 7.15 11.97 -9.52
N VAL A 273 6.11 11.22 -9.14
CA VAL A 273 4.84 11.81 -8.72
C VAL A 273 4.47 11.37 -7.31
N GLY A 274 4.16 12.35 -6.45
CA GLY A 274 3.82 12.15 -5.04
C GLY A 274 4.98 12.43 -4.08
N ILE A 275 4.69 12.31 -2.78
CA ILE A 275 5.65 12.53 -1.69
C ILE A 275 5.83 11.27 -0.83
N PRO A 276 6.96 11.12 -0.12
CA PRO A 276 7.21 9.96 0.74
C PRO A 276 6.15 9.81 1.84
N THR A 277 5.81 8.56 2.18
CA THR A 277 4.87 8.23 3.27
C THR A 277 5.22 8.95 4.57
N LEU A 278 6.51 9.02 4.91
CA LEU A 278 7.01 9.67 6.13
C LEU A 278 6.55 11.13 6.25
N ALA A 279 6.63 11.90 5.16
CA ALA A 279 6.14 13.28 5.14
C ALA A 279 4.62 13.36 5.07
N ALA A 280 3.99 12.43 4.34
CA ALA A 280 2.55 12.41 4.13
C ALA A 280 1.78 12.17 5.42
N VAL A 281 2.23 11.26 6.29
CA VAL A 281 1.57 10.97 7.58
C VAL A 281 1.40 12.24 8.39
N ARG A 282 2.48 13.02 8.55
CA ARG A 282 2.45 14.25 9.36
C ARG A 282 1.53 15.30 8.76
N GLN A 283 1.60 15.53 7.45
CA GLN A 283 0.69 16.47 6.78
C GLN A 283 -0.78 16.07 6.89
N ALA A 284 -1.08 14.77 6.89
CA ALA A 284 -2.45 14.27 7.02
C ALA A 284 -3.00 14.51 8.43
N VAL A 285 -2.21 14.23 9.45
CA VAL A 285 -2.63 14.46 10.84
C VAL A 285 -2.76 15.95 11.14
N ASP A 286 -1.87 16.81 10.63
CA ASP A 286 -2.02 18.28 10.78
C ASP A 286 -3.33 18.77 10.16
N ALA A 287 -3.74 18.20 9.02
CA ALA A 287 -5.00 18.55 8.38
C ALA A 287 -6.21 18.16 9.22
N LEU A 288 -6.17 16.98 9.87
CA LEU A 288 -7.22 16.55 10.79
C LEU A 288 -7.27 17.40 12.05
N GLU A 289 -6.12 17.75 12.63
CA GLU A 289 -6.02 18.65 13.79
C GLU A 289 -6.55 20.05 13.47
N ASP A 290 -6.15 20.63 12.34
CA ASP A 290 -6.60 21.96 11.91
C ASP A 290 -8.12 22.04 11.68
N MET A 291 -8.74 20.94 11.24
CA MET A 291 -10.20 20.85 11.12
C MET A 291 -10.91 20.48 12.42
N ASN A 292 -10.20 20.22 13.52
CA ASN A 292 -10.74 19.64 14.77
C ASN A 292 -11.43 18.27 14.54
N MET A 293 -10.92 17.50 13.59
CA MET A 293 -11.45 16.20 13.17
C MET A 293 -10.54 15.04 13.56
N LYS A 294 -9.41 15.30 14.23
CA LYS A 294 -8.63 14.26 14.91
C LYS A 294 -9.56 13.53 15.90
N ASP A 295 -9.50 12.21 15.90
CA ASP A 295 -10.35 11.27 16.66
C ASP A 295 -11.80 11.11 16.16
N GLN A 296 -12.28 11.99 15.28
CA GLN A 296 -13.58 11.83 14.60
C GLN A 296 -13.46 11.14 13.24
N VAL A 297 -12.41 11.45 12.48
CA VAL A 297 -12.10 10.81 11.19
C VAL A 297 -10.79 10.03 11.36
N GLN A 298 -10.85 8.71 11.13
CA GLN A 298 -9.65 7.89 11.26
C GLN A 298 -8.74 8.02 10.04
N LEU A 299 -7.44 7.94 10.28
CA LEU A 299 -6.40 8.01 9.27
C LEU A 299 -5.76 6.63 9.06
N ILE A 300 -5.82 6.14 7.82
CA ILE A 300 -5.02 4.99 7.39
C ILE A 300 -3.86 5.50 6.53
N VAL A 301 -2.65 5.03 6.81
CA VAL A 301 -1.49 5.33 5.97
C VAL A 301 -0.98 4.10 5.23
N SER A 302 -0.57 4.28 3.98
CA SER A 302 -0.11 3.22 3.08
C SER A 302 1.15 3.67 2.33
N GLY A 303 1.87 2.71 1.76
CA GLY A 303 3.06 2.93 0.95
C GLY A 303 4.34 2.68 1.74
N GLY A 304 5.09 1.65 1.35
CA GLY A 304 6.42 1.35 1.91
C GLY A 304 6.45 0.72 3.31
N ILE A 305 5.31 0.37 3.91
CA ILE A 305 5.25 -0.22 5.26
C ILE A 305 5.54 -1.73 5.18
N ARG A 306 6.55 -2.22 5.92
CA ARG A 306 7.12 -3.57 5.76
C ARG A 306 7.31 -4.34 7.06
N THR A 307 7.51 -3.67 8.18
CA THR A 307 7.83 -4.32 9.48
C THR A 307 6.90 -3.84 10.57
N GLY A 308 6.80 -4.57 11.69
CA GLY A 308 5.99 -4.12 12.83
C GLY A 308 6.56 -2.85 13.45
N ALA A 309 7.86 -2.59 13.28
CA ALA A 309 8.46 -1.30 13.61
C ALA A 309 7.95 -0.16 12.72
N ASP A 310 7.79 -0.39 11.41
CA ASP A 310 7.16 0.60 10.50
C ASP A 310 5.72 0.89 10.93
N VAL A 311 4.95 -0.15 11.29
CA VAL A 311 3.58 -0.02 11.80
C VAL A 311 3.55 0.83 13.07
N ALA A 312 4.37 0.48 14.07
CA ALA A 312 4.45 1.22 15.32
C ALA A 312 4.82 2.70 15.11
N LYS A 313 5.78 2.98 14.21
CA LYS A 313 6.20 4.36 13.88
C LYS A 313 5.10 5.15 13.19
N ALA A 314 4.37 4.53 12.26
CA ALA A 314 3.23 5.17 11.61
C ALA A 314 2.13 5.54 12.63
N ILE A 315 1.83 4.64 13.57
CA ILE A 315 0.85 4.89 14.64
C ILE A 315 1.32 6.00 15.58
N ALA A 316 2.57 5.94 16.04
CA ALA A 316 3.18 6.97 16.88
C ALA A 316 3.17 8.37 16.22
N MET A 317 3.24 8.42 14.88
CA MET A 317 3.14 9.66 14.11
C MET A 317 1.70 10.17 13.90
N GLY A 318 0.70 9.41 14.34
CA GLY A 318 -0.71 9.80 14.41
C GLY A 318 -1.65 9.06 13.44
N ALA A 319 -1.22 7.97 12.79
CA ALA A 319 -2.12 7.11 12.03
C ALA A 319 -2.93 6.19 12.97
N ASP A 320 -4.20 5.94 12.65
CA ASP A 320 -5.05 4.99 13.39
C ASP A 320 -4.87 3.56 12.86
N ALA A 321 -4.49 3.40 11.60
CA ALA A 321 -4.10 2.10 11.04
C ALA A 321 -3.11 2.27 9.89
N VAL A 322 -2.53 1.16 9.47
CA VAL A 322 -1.73 1.08 8.24
C VAL A 322 -2.37 0.13 7.25
N SER A 323 -2.14 0.36 5.95
CA SER A 323 -2.52 -0.59 4.90
C SER A 323 -1.29 -1.11 4.17
N ILE A 324 -1.18 -2.44 4.04
CA ILE A 324 0.00 -3.11 3.48
C ILE A 324 -0.41 -3.88 2.22
N GLY A 325 0.25 -3.57 1.09
CA GLY A 325 0.09 -4.28 -0.18
C GLY A 325 1.33 -5.11 -0.53
N GLN A 326 2.42 -4.42 -0.89
CA GLN A 326 3.64 -5.08 -1.39
C GLN A 326 4.24 -6.09 -0.41
N GLY A 327 4.26 -5.79 0.90
CA GLY A 327 4.73 -6.73 1.93
C GLY A 327 3.90 -8.02 1.96
N ILE A 328 2.59 -7.94 1.75
CA ILE A 328 1.70 -9.11 1.65
C ILE A 328 2.06 -9.95 0.43
N LEU A 329 2.30 -9.32 -0.72
CA LEU A 329 2.71 -10.04 -1.94
C LEU A 329 4.06 -10.73 -1.77
N VAL A 330 5.02 -10.10 -1.09
CA VAL A 330 6.32 -10.71 -0.77
C VAL A 330 6.14 -11.88 0.19
N ALA A 331 5.28 -11.76 1.20
CA ALA A 331 4.95 -12.86 2.11
C ALA A 331 4.36 -14.07 1.35
N LEU A 332 3.53 -13.83 0.34
CA LEU A 332 2.98 -14.85 -0.56
C LEU A 332 4.02 -15.52 -1.47
N GLY A 333 5.19 -14.90 -1.65
CA GLY A 333 6.28 -15.45 -2.46
C GLY A 333 6.69 -14.59 -3.66
N CYS A 334 6.14 -13.38 -3.84
CA CYS A 334 6.63 -12.43 -4.84
C CYS A 334 8.15 -12.27 -4.75
N ASN A 335 8.86 -12.39 -5.88
CA ASN A 335 10.33 -12.35 -5.96
C ASN A 335 11.07 -13.50 -5.24
N SER A 336 10.38 -14.54 -4.78
CA SER A 336 11.00 -15.77 -4.23
C SER A 336 11.67 -16.60 -5.33
N HIS A 337 12.75 -17.31 -4.98
CA HIS A 337 13.41 -18.29 -5.85
C HIS A 337 12.56 -19.55 -6.09
N THR A 338 11.63 -19.84 -5.19
CA THR A 338 10.77 -21.04 -5.26
C THR A 338 9.31 -20.71 -4.98
N TYR A 339 8.40 -21.53 -5.52
CA TYR A 339 7.00 -21.61 -5.09
C TYR A 339 6.71 -23.00 -4.49
N ILE A 340 5.57 -23.14 -3.81
CA ILE A 340 5.16 -24.42 -3.22
C ILE A 340 3.93 -24.90 -3.98
N GLN A 341 3.97 -26.14 -4.45
CA GLN A 341 2.86 -26.79 -5.13
C GLN A 341 2.85 -28.28 -4.76
N ASP A 342 1.68 -28.77 -4.37
CA ASP A 342 1.44 -30.14 -3.90
C ASP A 342 2.35 -30.53 -2.71
N GLY A 343 2.69 -29.54 -1.86
CA GLY A 343 3.57 -29.71 -0.70
C GLY A 343 5.07 -29.71 -1.03
N GLU A 344 5.46 -29.60 -2.29
CA GLU A 344 6.86 -29.59 -2.73
C GLU A 344 7.34 -28.20 -3.13
N HIS A 345 8.64 -27.94 -2.98
CA HIS A 345 9.27 -26.71 -3.43
C HIS A 345 9.72 -26.83 -4.89
N HIS A 346 9.21 -25.95 -5.73
CA HIS A 346 9.56 -25.87 -7.15
C HIS A 346 10.39 -24.62 -7.41
N SER A 347 11.45 -24.76 -8.21
CA SER A 347 12.26 -23.61 -8.64
C SER A 347 11.50 -22.74 -9.62
N ALA A 348 11.56 -21.42 -9.43
CA ALA A 348 11.03 -20.43 -10.36
C ALA A 348 12.14 -19.76 -11.19
N ALA A 349 13.40 -20.21 -11.05
CA ALA A 349 14.57 -19.50 -11.58
C ALA A 349 14.57 -19.39 -13.12
N GLU A 350 14.18 -20.46 -13.81
CA GLU A 350 14.09 -20.48 -15.27
C GLU A 350 13.01 -19.52 -15.77
N ASP A 351 11.83 -19.52 -15.16
CA ASP A 351 10.76 -18.59 -15.53
C ASP A 351 11.17 -17.12 -15.32
N TYR A 352 11.95 -16.81 -14.28
CA TYR A 352 12.49 -15.45 -14.11
C TYR A 352 13.52 -15.12 -15.20
N ALA A 353 14.39 -16.07 -15.56
CA ALA A 353 15.38 -15.88 -16.61
C ALA A 353 14.72 -15.66 -17.98
N ASP A 354 13.65 -16.38 -18.29
CA ASP A 354 12.82 -16.20 -19.50
C ASP A 354 12.17 -14.81 -19.57
N LEU A 355 11.94 -14.18 -18.41
CA LEU A 355 11.48 -12.80 -18.31
C LEU A 355 12.61 -11.78 -18.31
N GLY A 356 13.86 -12.19 -18.48
CA GLY A 356 15.04 -11.31 -18.46
C GLY A 356 15.31 -10.71 -17.08
N THR A 357 14.95 -11.40 -16.00
CA THR A 357 15.13 -10.94 -14.61
C THR A 357 15.61 -12.08 -13.71
N ALA A 358 15.82 -11.79 -12.43
CA ALA A 358 16.09 -12.78 -11.39
C ALA A 358 15.14 -12.58 -10.19
N PRO A 359 14.99 -13.59 -9.32
CA PRO A 359 14.38 -13.44 -8.00
C PRO A 359 15.01 -12.24 -7.25
N GLY A 360 14.19 -11.42 -6.60
CA GLY A 360 14.59 -10.16 -5.95
C GLY A 360 14.60 -8.93 -6.86
N TYR A 361 14.62 -9.09 -8.19
CA TYR A 361 14.72 -7.98 -9.15
C TYR A 361 13.44 -7.76 -9.99
N CYS A 362 12.53 -8.74 -9.99
CA CYS A 362 11.38 -8.78 -10.89
C CYS A 362 10.36 -7.68 -10.54
N HIS A 363 10.01 -6.89 -11.56
CA HIS A 363 8.98 -5.86 -11.52
C HIS A 363 8.04 -5.99 -12.75
N HIS A 364 7.97 -7.18 -13.33
CA HIS A 364 7.24 -7.47 -14.58
C HIS A 364 5.78 -7.89 -14.33
N CYS A 365 5.16 -7.44 -13.22
CA CYS A 365 3.79 -7.77 -12.83
C CYS A 365 2.74 -7.45 -13.93
N HIS A 366 3.06 -6.50 -14.79
CA HIS A 366 2.24 -6.05 -15.91
C HIS A 366 2.11 -7.10 -17.03
N THR A 367 3.11 -7.99 -17.18
CA THR A 367 3.15 -9.02 -18.25
C THR A 367 2.17 -10.17 -18.03
N GLY A 368 1.68 -10.34 -16.79
CA GLY A 368 0.87 -11.50 -16.42
C GLY A 368 1.67 -12.80 -16.26
N LYS A 369 2.98 -12.82 -16.48
CA LYS A 369 3.80 -14.03 -16.47
C LYS A 369 4.45 -14.31 -15.11
N CYS A 370 3.79 -14.01 -14.00
CA CYS A 370 4.40 -14.09 -12.67
C CYS A 370 4.87 -15.52 -12.34
N PRO A 371 6.19 -15.77 -12.16
CA PRO A 371 6.73 -17.11 -11.95
C PRO A 371 6.22 -17.85 -10.70
N VAL A 372 5.68 -17.11 -9.74
CA VAL A 372 5.23 -17.64 -8.45
C VAL A 372 3.71 -17.55 -8.30
N GLY A 373 2.97 -17.32 -9.39
CA GLY A 373 1.50 -17.37 -9.39
C GLY A 373 0.78 -16.18 -8.74
N VAL A 374 1.51 -15.12 -8.34
CA VAL A 374 0.93 -13.99 -7.61
C VAL A 374 0.22 -12.99 -8.55
N THR A 375 0.93 -12.47 -9.55
CA THR A 375 0.45 -11.39 -10.45
C THR A 375 0.17 -11.91 -11.86
N THR A 376 -0.69 -12.92 -11.98
CA THR A 376 -1.00 -13.62 -13.24
C THR A 376 -2.50 -13.81 -13.43
N GLN A 377 -2.92 -14.05 -14.66
CA GLN A 377 -4.24 -14.57 -15.05
C GLN A 377 -4.11 -15.83 -15.93
N ASP A 378 -2.90 -16.35 -16.04
CA ASP A 378 -2.59 -17.61 -16.72
C ASP A 378 -3.01 -18.79 -15.81
N PRO A 379 -3.87 -19.70 -16.29
CA PRO A 379 -4.40 -20.81 -15.47
C PRO A 379 -3.35 -21.81 -14.97
N ILE A 380 -2.18 -21.90 -15.61
CA ILE A 380 -1.09 -22.77 -15.20
C ILE A 380 -0.30 -22.07 -14.09
N LEU A 381 0.08 -20.81 -14.31
CA LEU A 381 0.84 -20.05 -13.32
C LEU A 381 0.03 -19.79 -12.04
N GLU A 382 -1.28 -19.57 -12.14
CA GLU A 382 -2.14 -19.34 -10.99
C GLU A 382 -2.12 -20.51 -9.98
N LYS A 383 -2.01 -21.75 -10.47
CA LYS A 383 -1.91 -22.95 -9.61
C LYS A 383 -0.63 -23.03 -8.78
N ARG A 384 0.39 -22.23 -9.11
CA ARG A 384 1.64 -22.14 -8.35
C ARG A 384 1.47 -21.47 -6.99
N LEU A 385 0.31 -20.87 -6.73
CA LEU A 385 -0.09 -20.35 -5.42
C LEU A 385 -1.35 -21.06 -4.95
N GLU A 386 -1.20 -21.96 -3.99
CA GLU A 386 -2.32 -22.60 -3.31
C GLU A 386 -2.89 -21.67 -2.21
N PRO A 387 -4.21 -21.42 -2.17
CA PRO A 387 -4.83 -20.49 -1.23
C PRO A 387 -4.47 -20.74 0.24
N GLU A 388 -4.50 -21.99 0.69
CA GLU A 388 -4.22 -22.36 2.09
C GLU A 388 -2.75 -22.12 2.48
N ILE A 389 -1.82 -22.40 1.56
CA ILE A 389 -0.40 -22.14 1.78
C ILE A 389 -0.15 -20.63 1.82
N GLY A 390 -0.74 -19.90 0.87
CA GLY A 390 -0.69 -18.43 0.83
C GLY A 390 -1.26 -17.81 2.11
N ALA A 391 -2.42 -18.28 2.56
CA ALA A 391 -3.09 -17.81 3.75
C ALA A 391 -2.23 -18.00 5.00
N ARG A 392 -1.62 -19.19 5.15
CA ARG A 392 -0.68 -19.47 6.24
C ARG A 392 0.50 -18.51 6.25
N ARG A 393 1.09 -18.21 5.09
CA ARG A 393 2.23 -17.29 4.97
C ARG A 393 1.86 -15.86 5.32
N VAL A 394 0.75 -15.36 4.79
CA VAL A 394 0.24 -14.01 5.08
C VAL A 394 -0.13 -13.87 6.54
N LYS A 395 -0.79 -14.86 7.13
CA LYS A 395 -1.08 -14.92 8.56
C LYS A 395 0.19 -14.80 9.40
N ASN A 396 1.21 -15.59 9.10
CA ASN A 396 2.45 -15.57 9.86
C ASN A 396 3.10 -14.19 9.79
N TYR A 397 3.12 -13.58 8.61
CA TYR A 397 3.62 -12.24 8.43
C TYR A 397 2.84 -11.21 9.26
N LEU A 398 1.51 -11.17 9.15
CA LEU A 398 0.66 -10.25 9.94
C LEU A 398 0.82 -10.45 11.45
N LYS A 399 0.89 -11.70 11.92
CA LYS A 399 1.16 -12.02 13.33
C LYS A 399 2.52 -11.49 13.77
N THR A 400 3.56 -11.64 12.94
CA THR A 400 4.89 -11.09 13.23
C THR A 400 4.86 -9.58 13.35
N LEU A 401 4.23 -8.87 12.40
CA LEU A 401 4.09 -7.41 12.47
C LEU A 401 3.40 -6.97 13.77
N ASN A 402 2.32 -7.67 14.16
CA ASN A 402 1.59 -7.37 15.38
C ASN A 402 2.43 -7.64 16.65
N MET A 403 3.19 -8.74 16.68
CA MET A 403 4.10 -9.05 17.80
C MET A 403 5.23 -8.03 17.93
N GLU A 404 5.83 -7.60 16.82
CA GLU A 404 6.89 -6.58 16.81
C GLU A 404 6.36 -5.21 17.27
N MET A 405 5.21 -4.79 16.75
CA MET A 405 4.54 -3.54 17.15
C MET A 405 4.23 -3.52 18.65
N THR A 406 3.62 -4.59 19.17
CA THR A 406 3.29 -4.68 20.61
C THR A 406 4.53 -4.78 21.49
N THR A 407 5.62 -5.39 21.01
CA THR A 407 6.91 -5.41 21.70
C THR A 407 7.46 -4.00 21.87
N ILE A 408 7.41 -3.18 20.81
CA ILE A 408 7.83 -1.78 20.85
C ILE A 408 6.95 -0.95 21.80
N ALA A 409 5.62 -1.09 21.71
CA ALA A 409 4.69 -0.37 22.57
C ALA A 409 4.98 -0.64 24.06
N ARG A 410 5.18 -1.90 24.44
CA ARG A 410 5.55 -2.28 25.81
C ARG A 410 6.92 -1.74 26.21
N ALA A 411 7.90 -1.75 25.31
CA ALA A 411 9.21 -1.15 25.56
C ALA A 411 9.11 0.36 25.83
N CYS A 412 8.10 1.05 25.29
CA CYS A 412 7.81 2.46 25.57
C CYS A 412 6.90 2.66 26.80
N GLY A 413 6.54 1.59 27.53
CA GLY A 413 5.65 1.65 28.68
C GLY A 413 4.16 1.72 28.35
N LYS A 414 3.76 1.36 27.12
CA LYS A 414 2.40 1.54 26.60
C LYS A 414 1.60 0.22 26.58
N GLN A 415 0.47 0.21 27.27
CA GLN A 415 -0.47 -0.94 27.33
C GLN A 415 -1.44 -0.99 26.13
N ASN A 416 -1.39 0.00 25.24
CA ASN A 416 -2.16 0.05 24.00
C ASN A 416 -1.26 0.65 22.93
N VAL A 417 -1.24 0.07 21.72
CA VAL A 417 -0.42 0.56 20.62
C VAL A 417 -0.82 1.97 20.18
N HIS A 418 -2.09 2.34 20.35
CA HIS A 418 -2.60 3.69 20.08
C HIS A 418 -2.17 4.72 21.12
N HIS A 419 -1.47 4.32 22.19
CA HIS A 419 -0.83 5.23 23.13
C HIS A 419 0.64 5.50 22.77
N LEU A 420 1.15 4.95 21.67
CA LEU A 420 2.44 5.38 21.12
C LEU A 420 2.31 6.82 20.63
N GLU A 421 3.29 7.66 20.97
CA GLU A 421 3.24 9.09 20.69
C GLU A 421 4.50 9.55 19.97
N ARG A 422 4.47 10.79 19.46
CA ARG A 422 5.60 11.38 18.73
C ARG A 422 6.82 11.56 19.63
N GLU A 423 6.60 11.82 20.91
CA GLU A 423 7.61 11.96 21.94
C GLU A 423 8.38 10.66 22.19
N ASP A 424 7.82 9.51 21.79
CA ASP A 424 8.50 8.24 21.83
C ASP A 424 9.50 8.08 20.66
N LEU A 425 9.56 9.02 19.70
CA LEU A 425 10.38 8.92 18.50
C LEU A 425 11.43 10.03 18.36
N VAL A 426 12.56 9.67 17.75
CA VAL A 426 13.56 10.59 17.20
C VAL A 426 14.02 10.14 15.82
N ALA A 427 14.51 11.08 15.01
CA ALA A 427 15.04 10.82 13.69
C ALA A 427 16.57 10.66 13.71
N LEU A 428 17.10 9.71 12.93
CA LEU A 428 18.53 9.46 12.78
C LEU A 428 19.18 10.33 11.69
N THR A 429 18.38 10.90 10.80
CA THR A 429 18.84 11.74 9.68
C THR A 429 18.11 13.08 9.66
N VAL A 430 18.76 14.10 9.10
CA VAL A 430 18.20 15.47 9.00
C VAL A 430 16.96 15.46 8.10
N GLU A 431 16.99 14.69 7.02
CA GLU A 431 15.88 14.55 6.08
C GLU A 431 14.66 13.91 6.73
N ALA A 432 14.85 12.83 7.51
CA ALA A 432 13.77 12.20 8.26
C ALA A 432 13.23 13.13 9.35
N ALA A 433 14.10 13.84 10.07
CA ALA A 433 13.73 14.84 11.07
C ALA A 433 12.83 15.92 10.46
N ALA A 434 13.22 16.48 9.31
CA ALA A 434 12.45 17.48 8.59
C ALA A 434 11.10 16.95 8.08
N MET A 435 11.09 15.75 7.48
CA MET A 435 9.87 15.15 6.90
C MET A 435 8.86 14.70 7.96
N ALA A 436 9.33 13.96 8.96
CA ALA A 436 8.48 13.47 10.05
C ALA A 436 8.15 14.55 11.07
N ARG A 437 8.90 15.67 11.05
CA ARG A 437 8.86 16.76 12.04
C ARG A 437 9.11 16.20 13.44
N LEU A 438 10.18 15.43 13.57
CA LEU A 438 10.64 14.84 14.81
C LEU A 438 12.05 15.35 15.12
N PRO A 439 12.46 15.44 16.41
CA PRO A 439 13.80 15.88 16.75
C PRO A 439 14.87 14.97 16.15
N LEU A 440 15.99 15.56 15.71
CA LEU A 440 17.19 14.79 15.39
C LEU A 440 17.72 14.14 16.67
N ALA A 441 18.04 12.85 16.61
CA ALA A 441 18.43 12.03 17.74
C ALA A 441 19.55 12.67 18.56
N GLY A 442 19.35 12.74 19.88
CA GLY A 442 20.28 13.40 20.81
C GLY A 442 20.13 14.93 20.90
N THR A 443 19.14 15.52 20.22
CA THR A 443 18.88 16.96 20.21
C THR A 443 17.40 17.27 20.41
N GLN A 444 17.06 18.56 20.58
CA GLN A 444 15.68 19.07 20.49
C GLN A 444 15.42 19.76 19.14
N TRP A 445 16.37 19.70 18.21
CA TRP A 445 16.30 20.44 16.96
C TRP A 445 15.48 19.69 15.92
N ILE A 446 14.50 20.37 15.34
CA ILE A 446 13.71 19.91 14.19
C ILE A 446 14.04 20.83 13.02
N PRO A 447 14.68 20.34 11.95
CA PRO A 447 15.08 21.18 10.82
C PRO A 447 13.89 21.91 10.19
N GLY A 448 14.01 23.23 10.03
CA GLY A 448 12.96 24.08 9.45
C GLY A 448 11.80 24.40 10.39
N TRP A 449 11.88 24.01 11.67
CA TRP A 449 10.91 24.34 12.71
C TRP A 449 11.58 25.25 13.76
N PRO A 450 10.85 26.28 14.25
CA PRO A 450 11.39 27.26 15.18
C PRO A 450 11.70 26.68 16.57
#